data_AF-A0ABD1YN66-F1
#
_entry.id   AF-A0ABD1YN66-F1
#
_cell.length_a   1.000
_cell.length_b   1.000
_cell.length_c   1.000
_cell.angle_alpha   90.00
_cell.angle_beta   90.00
_cell.angle_gamma   90.00
#
_symmetry.space_group_name_H-M   'P 1'
#
loop_
_entity.id
_entity.type
_entity.pdbx_description
1 polymer ?
#
loop_
_entity_poly.entity_id
_entity_poly.type
_entity_poly.pdbx_seq_one_letter_code
_entity_poly.pdbx_strand_id
1 'polypeptide(L)'
;MDLNSELPKLDPVVIPPIPHRPFRCVGKGLRYGTFSRQLVDDLSSWPQRHPTTPFRRAKDWWRAQLLLYGLDADKHTTKVEVLTEKLKSAVGNGLEGARQTIIDLENELKVKFRIQNAEASDKNYLTRETDESRVEFYPKRFWMERFHRGKGRMSTL
;
A
#
# COMPACT_ATOMS: atom_id res chain seq x y z
N MET A 1 -24.91 -32.09 3.69
CA MET A 1 -23.46 -31.81 3.80
C MET A 1 -23.32 -30.30 3.70
N ASP A 2 -23.07 -29.65 4.83
CA ASP A 2 -22.99 -28.19 4.91
C ASP A 2 -21.74 -27.68 4.18
N LEU A 3 -21.97 -26.92 3.11
CA LEU A 3 -20.94 -26.19 2.36
C LEU A 3 -20.56 -24.89 3.07
N ASN A 4 -20.41 -24.92 4.39
CA ASN A 4 -19.74 -23.87 5.15
C ASN A 4 -18.25 -24.21 5.24
N SER A 5 -17.60 -24.37 4.09
CA SER A 5 -16.14 -24.40 4.04
C SER A 5 -15.66 -22.99 4.39
N GLU A 6 -15.31 -22.77 5.66
CA GLU A 6 -14.47 -21.64 6.05
C GLU A 6 -13.30 -21.62 5.07
N LEU A 7 -13.21 -20.55 4.26
CA LEU A 7 -12.10 -20.40 3.33
C LEU A 7 -10.82 -20.54 4.13
N PRO A 8 -9.86 -21.39 3.71
CA PRO A 8 -8.63 -21.59 4.45
C PRO A 8 -7.98 -20.24 4.70
N LYS A 9 -7.69 -19.99 5.98
CA LYS A 9 -7.14 -18.73 6.46
C LYS A 9 -5.75 -18.56 5.86
N LEU A 10 -5.66 -17.84 4.75
CA LEU A 10 -4.39 -17.55 4.09
C LEU A 10 -3.53 -16.74 5.07
N ASP A 11 -2.38 -17.30 5.47
CA ASP A 11 -1.37 -16.54 6.19
C ASP A 11 -0.86 -15.43 5.27
N PRO A 12 -1.11 -14.14 5.60
CA PRO A 12 -0.65 -13.06 4.76
C PRO A 12 0.87 -13.09 4.76
N VAL A 13 1.46 -13.13 3.57
CA VAL A 13 2.89 -12.93 3.40
C VAL A 13 3.17 -11.46 3.69
N VAL A 14 3.53 -11.16 4.94
CA VAL A 14 3.82 -9.79 5.36
C VAL A 14 5.23 -9.43 4.88
N ILE A 15 5.34 -8.87 3.68
CA ILE A 15 6.60 -8.26 3.24
C ILE A 15 6.78 -6.88 3.90
N PRO A 16 8.02 -6.49 4.26
CA PRO A 16 8.27 -5.18 4.83
C PRO A 16 7.98 -4.06 3.82
N PRO A 17 7.64 -2.85 4.28
CA PRO A 17 7.42 -1.70 3.39
C PRO A 17 8.65 -1.41 2.53
N ILE A 18 8.43 -1.11 1.24
CA ILE A 18 9.52 -0.72 0.34
C ILE A 18 9.93 0.73 0.66
N PRO A 19 11.17 1.00 1.10
CA PRO A 19 11.61 2.35 1.38
C PRO A 19 11.92 3.10 0.08
N HIS A 20 11.43 4.33 -0.06
CA HIS A 20 11.79 5.25 -1.14
C HIS A 20 11.77 6.68 -0.63
N ARG A 21 12.93 7.26 -0.28
CA ARG A 21 13.00 8.56 0.40
C ARG A 21 12.20 9.65 -0.34
N PRO A 22 11.36 10.44 0.36
CA PRO A 22 11.06 10.41 1.80
C PRO A 22 9.91 9.44 2.21
N PHE A 23 9.36 8.70 1.26
CA PHE A 23 8.21 7.83 1.40
C PHE A 23 8.57 6.36 1.71
N ARG A 24 7.53 5.58 1.98
CA ARG A 24 7.54 4.11 1.99
C ARG A 24 6.26 3.60 1.33
N CYS A 25 6.33 2.48 0.60
CA CYS A 25 5.17 1.83 0.02
C CYS A 25 4.79 0.59 0.83
N VAL A 26 3.51 0.47 1.21
CA VAL A 26 2.96 -0.64 2.03
C VAL A 26 1.96 -1.51 1.25
N GLY A 27 2.07 -1.54 -0.08
CA GLY A 27 1.15 -2.24 -0.97
C GLY A 27 -0.19 -1.51 -1.21
N LYS A 28 -0.75 -0.89 -0.17
CA LYS A 28 -1.97 -0.05 -0.29
C LYS A 28 -1.72 1.35 -0.85
N GLY A 29 -0.46 1.79 -0.93
CA GLY A 29 -0.07 3.11 -1.43
C GLY A 29 1.16 3.68 -0.76
N LEU A 30 1.46 4.94 -1.10
CA LEU A 30 2.54 5.72 -0.53
C LEU A 30 2.20 6.21 0.88
N ARG A 31 3.21 6.18 1.76
CA ARG A 31 3.16 6.77 3.11
C ARG A 31 4.38 7.65 3.37
N TYR A 32 4.19 8.70 4.15
CA TYR A 32 5.28 9.50 4.72
C TYR A 32 5.32 9.27 6.23
N GLY A 33 6.38 8.64 6.73
CA GLY A 33 6.43 8.16 8.11
C GLY A 33 5.28 7.18 8.40
N THR A 34 4.36 7.56 9.28
CA THR A 34 3.15 6.78 9.60
C THR A 34 1.90 7.30 8.90
N PHE A 35 1.99 8.38 8.11
CA PHE A 35 0.84 9.06 7.54
C PHE A 35 0.55 8.59 6.11
N SER A 36 -0.73 8.36 5.82
CA SER A 36 -1.25 8.05 4.48
C SER A 36 -1.90 9.29 3.88
N ARG A 37 -2.02 9.32 2.54
CA ARG A 37 -2.71 10.41 1.83
C ARG A 37 -4.18 10.40 2.24
N GLN A 38 -4.72 11.55 2.63
CA GLN A 38 -6.17 11.76 2.80
C GLN A 38 -6.79 12.22 1.49
N LEU A 39 -8.08 11.99 1.30
CA LEU A 39 -8.81 12.52 0.15
C LEU A 39 -8.92 14.04 0.24
N VAL A 40 -8.99 14.71 -0.89
CA VAL A 40 -9.11 16.19 -0.95
C VAL A 40 -10.36 16.66 -0.20
N ASP A 41 -11.48 15.95 -0.35
CA ASP A 41 -12.73 16.24 0.36
C ASP A 41 -12.54 16.25 1.88
N ASP A 42 -11.80 15.29 2.42
CA ASP A 42 -11.50 15.20 3.85
C ASP A 42 -10.60 16.37 4.30
N LEU A 43 -9.63 16.76 3.48
CA LEU A 43 -8.73 17.88 3.75
C LEU A 43 -9.46 19.21 3.84
N SER A 44 -10.49 19.42 3.00
CA SER A 44 -11.29 20.65 3.00
C SER A 44 -12.06 20.84 4.32
N SER A 45 -12.49 19.74 4.94
CA SER A 45 -13.24 19.74 6.21
C SER A 45 -12.37 19.76 7.47
N TRP A 46 -11.07 19.52 7.33
CA TRP A 46 -10.14 19.33 8.45
C TRP A 46 -9.92 20.55 9.36
N PRO A 47 -9.90 21.81 8.89
CA PRO A 47 -9.67 22.98 9.74
C PRO A 47 -10.69 23.14 10.87
N GLN A 48 -11.88 22.55 10.72
CA GLN A 48 -12.96 22.66 11.70
C GLN A 48 -12.94 21.55 12.76
N ARG A 49 -12.15 20.47 12.56
CA ARG A 49 -12.33 19.21 13.29
C ARG A 49 -11.35 18.91 14.43
N HIS A 50 -10.27 19.67 14.66
CA HIS A 50 -9.27 19.26 15.67
C HIS A 50 -8.62 20.33 16.55
N PRO A 51 -8.87 20.24 17.87
CA PRO A 51 -7.98 20.71 18.94
C PRO A 51 -7.16 19.58 19.61
N THR A 52 -7.28 18.31 19.18
CA THR A 52 -6.92 17.14 20.02
C THR A 52 -5.65 16.37 19.65
N THR A 53 -4.98 16.66 18.53
CA THR A 53 -3.68 16.02 18.24
C THR A 53 -2.51 16.80 18.84
N PRO A 54 -1.48 16.14 19.40
CA PRO A 54 -0.26 16.82 19.84
C PRO A 54 0.31 17.68 18.71
N PHE A 55 0.68 18.93 19.02
CA PHE A 55 1.11 19.93 18.03
C PHE A 55 2.19 19.40 17.06
N ARG A 56 3.13 18.60 17.58
CA ARG A 56 4.17 17.94 16.77
C ARG A 56 3.59 16.95 15.74
N ARG A 57 2.60 16.15 16.12
CA ARG A 57 1.92 15.22 15.21
C ARG A 57 1.10 15.95 14.16
N ALA A 58 0.45 17.05 14.52
CA ALA A 58 -0.29 17.88 13.57
C ALA A 58 0.64 18.43 12.49
N LYS A 59 1.79 18.99 12.88
CA LYS A 59 2.80 19.50 11.94
C LYS A 59 3.30 18.41 10.98
N ASP A 60 3.71 17.26 11.50
CA ASP A 60 4.25 16.18 10.68
C ASP A 60 3.17 15.61 9.74
N TRP A 61 1.91 15.61 10.17
CA TRP A 61 0.77 15.22 9.33
C TRP A 61 0.52 16.20 8.19
N TRP A 62 0.47 17.51 8.45
CA TRP A 62 0.28 18.52 7.38
C TRP A 62 1.41 18.47 6.35
N ARG A 63 2.63 18.30 6.85
CA ARG A 63 3.82 18.13 6.01
C ARG A 63 3.71 16.86 5.15
N ALA A 64 3.22 15.77 5.73
CA ALA A 64 2.98 14.54 5.00
C ALA A 64 1.94 14.74 3.89
N GLN A 65 0.82 15.42 4.15
CA GLN A 65 -0.19 15.68 3.12
C GLN A 65 0.40 16.49 1.96
N LEU A 66 1.09 17.60 2.23
CA LEU A 66 1.73 18.39 1.17
C LEU A 66 2.64 17.51 0.28
N LEU A 67 3.54 16.73 0.88
CA LEU A 67 4.45 15.86 0.13
C LEU A 67 3.71 14.75 -0.65
N LEU A 68 2.67 14.16 -0.07
CA LEU A 68 1.87 13.11 -0.71
C LEU A 68 1.02 13.64 -1.85
N TYR A 69 0.78 14.94 -1.92
CA TYR A 69 0.18 15.62 -3.07
C TYR A 69 1.22 16.17 -4.05
N GLY A 70 2.52 16.06 -3.75
CA GLY A 70 3.61 16.57 -4.57
C GLY A 70 3.87 18.07 -4.40
N LEU A 71 3.37 18.65 -3.31
CA LEU A 71 3.58 20.04 -2.93
C LEU A 71 4.81 20.19 -2.06
N ASP A 72 5.46 21.35 -2.15
CA ASP A 72 6.66 21.64 -1.37
C ASP A 72 6.31 21.84 0.10
N ALA A 73 6.90 20.97 0.92
CA ALA A 73 6.82 21.04 2.36
C ALA A 73 8.18 21.53 2.90
N ASP A 74 8.29 22.85 3.05
CA ASP A 74 9.49 23.53 3.50
C ASP A 74 10.03 22.87 4.77
N LYS A 75 11.29 22.42 4.70
CA LYS A 75 11.81 21.58 5.77
C LYS A 75 11.95 22.30 7.11
N HIS A 76 12.09 23.61 7.05
CA HIS A 76 12.32 24.52 8.16
C HIS A 76 11.03 25.19 8.67
N THR A 77 9.89 25.00 7.99
CA THR A 77 8.63 25.61 8.43
C THR A 77 8.17 24.95 9.72
N THR A 78 8.18 25.74 10.79
CA THR A 78 7.77 25.34 12.14
C THR A 78 6.31 25.63 12.43
N LYS A 79 5.68 26.49 11.62
CA LYS A 79 4.29 26.95 11.80
C LYS A 79 3.30 26.06 11.04
N VAL A 80 2.30 25.55 11.77
CA VAL A 80 1.25 24.70 11.19
C VAL A 80 0.34 25.50 10.27
N GLU A 81 0.14 26.77 10.58
CA GLU A 81 -0.70 27.71 9.83
C GLU A 81 -0.20 27.84 8.39
N VAL A 82 1.12 28.00 8.21
CA VAL A 82 1.75 28.10 6.88
C VAL A 82 1.54 26.83 6.06
N LEU A 83 1.71 25.66 6.67
CA LEU A 83 1.49 24.37 5.98
C LEU A 83 0.01 24.18 5.60
N THR A 84 -0.89 24.61 6.49
CA THR A 84 -2.34 24.53 6.30
C THR A 84 -2.78 25.47 5.19
N GLU A 85 -2.29 26.71 5.17
CA GLU A 85 -2.62 27.68 4.12
C GLU A 85 -2.10 27.24 2.76
N LYS A 86 -0.90 26.65 2.66
CA LYS A 86 -0.41 26.08 1.41
C LYS A 86 -1.35 25.02 0.85
N LEU A 87 -1.84 24.11 1.70
CA LEU A 87 -2.76 23.06 1.26
C LEU A 87 -4.13 23.65 0.89
N LYS A 88 -4.68 24.56 1.70
CA LYS A 88 -5.94 25.26 1.40
C LYS A 88 -5.87 26.03 0.09
N SER A 89 -4.77 26.75 -0.15
CA SER A 89 -4.53 27.50 -1.38
C SER A 89 -4.48 26.54 -2.58
N ALA A 90 -3.77 25.41 -2.45
CA ALA A 90 -3.73 24.41 -3.52
C ALA A 90 -5.12 23.84 -3.83
N VAL A 91 -5.91 23.49 -2.79
CA VAL A 91 -7.30 23.02 -2.96
C VAL A 91 -8.17 24.09 -3.61
N GLY A 92 -8.10 25.34 -3.15
CA GLY A 92 -8.84 26.46 -3.74
C GLY A 92 -8.44 26.76 -5.19
N ASN A 93 -7.22 26.42 -5.59
CA ASN A 93 -6.71 26.55 -6.96
C ASN A 93 -6.95 25.28 -7.82
N GLY A 94 -7.79 24.34 -7.38
CA GLY A 94 -8.18 23.17 -8.17
C GLY A 94 -7.31 21.92 -7.97
N LEU A 95 -6.68 21.75 -6.80
CA LEU A 95 -6.03 20.48 -6.45
C LEU A 95 -7.10 19.39 -6.26
N GLU A 96 -7.32 18.56 -7.26
CA GLU A 96 -8.24 17.42 -7.20
C GLU A 96 -7.56 16.11 -6.76
N GLY A 97 -6.23 16.03 -6.90
CA GLY A 97 -5.47 14.81 -6.65
C GLY A 97 -3.96 15.06 -6.52
N ALA A 98 -3.21 14.00 -6.26
CA ALA A 98 -1.75 14.09 -6.21
C ALA A 98 -1.17 14.41 -7.59
N ARG A 99 -0.06 15.15 -7.63
CA ARG A 99 0.68 15.37 -8.88
C ARG A 99 1.06 14.05 -9.54
N GLN A 100 1.10 14.04 -10.87
CA GLN A 100 1.39 12.85 -11.68
C GLN A 100 2.69 12.16 -11.25
N THR A 101 3.73 12.92 -10.92
CA THR A 101 5.01 12.38 -10.43
C THR A 101 4.88 11.52 -9.18
N ILE A 102 3.94 11.85 -8.29
CA ILE A 102 3.67 11.06 -7.09
C ILE A 102 2.82 9.83 -7.44
N ILE A 103 1.88 9.96 -8.37
CA ILE A 103 1.06 8.84 -8.86
C ILE A 103 1.96 7.79 -9.55
N ASP A 104 2.87 8.22 -10.41
CA ASP A 104 3.81 7.37 -11.11
C ASP A 104 4.71 6.62 -10.13
N LEU A 105 5.28 7.34 -9.15
CA LEU A 105 6.05 6.75 -8.07
C LEU A 105 5.25 5.73 -7.27
N GLU A 106 3.99 6.05 -6.94
CA GLU A 106 3.10 5.14 -6.23
C GLU A 106 2.85 3.86 -7.02
N ASN A 107 2.61 3.98 -8.32
CA ASN A 107 2.38 2.86 -9.22
C ASN A 107 3.63 2.00 -9.37
N GLU A 108 4.80 2.59 -9.60
CA GLU A 108 6.08 1.89 -9.68
C GLU A 108 6.33 1.05 -8.41
N LEU A 109 6.19 1.68 -7.25
CA LEU A 109 6.40 0.99 -5.98
C LEU A 109 5.32 -0.05 -5.68
N LYS A 110 4.07 0.15 -6.13
CA LYS A 110 3.01 -0.87 -6.03
C LYS A 110 3.34 -2.09 -6.88
N VAL A 111 3.82 -1.91 -8.11
CA VAL A 111 4.25 -3.02 -8.97
C VAL A 111 5.38 -3.78 -8.28
N LYS A 112 6.40 -3.07 -7.81
CA LYS A 112 7.52 -3.68 -7.09
C LYS A 112 7.06 -4.45 -5.84
N PHE A 113 6.15 -3.88 -5.06
CA PHE A 113 5.58 -4.52 -3.88
C PHE A 113 4.83 -5.81 -4.25
N ARG A 114 4.04 -5.79 -5.33
CA ARG A 114 3.31 -6.97 -5.80
C ARG A 114 4.25 -8.09 -6.26
N ILE A 115 5.33 -7.75 -6.96
CA ILE A 115 6.34 -8.72 -7.40
C ILE A 115 7.02 -9.34 -6.18
N GLN A 116 7.53 -8.53 -5.25
CA GLN A 116 8.18 -9.02 -4.03
C GLN A 116 7.24 -9.86 -3.16
N ASN A 117 5.96 -9.50 -3.10
CA ASN A 117 4.97 -10.27 -2.36
C ASN A 117 4.69 -11.62 -3.02
N ALA A 118 4.64 -11.66 -4.35
CA ALA A 118 4.49 -12.91 -5.11
C ALA A 118 5.71 -13.82 -4.92
N GLU A 119 6.93 -13.28 -5.03
CA GLU A 119 8.18 -14.01 -4.78
C GLU A 119 8.26 -14.55 -3.35
N ALA A 120 7.88 -13.74 -2.35
CA ALA A 120 7.87 -14.17 -0.96
C ALA A 120 6.80 -15.25 -0.69
N SER A 121 5.64 -15.14 -1.34
CA SER A 121 4.59 -16.17 -1.29
C SER A 121 5.03 -17.47 -1.94
N ASP A 122 5.68 -17.38 -3.09
CA ASP A 122 6.24 -18.52 -3.80
C ASP A 122 7.31 -19.23 -2.96
N LYS A 123 8.27 -18.48 -2.42
CA LYS A 123 9.29 -19.02 -1.53
C LYS A 123 8.69 -19.69 -0.31
N ASN A 124 7.72 -19.06 0.36
CA ASN A 124 7.07 -19.63 1.54
C ASN A 124 6.38 -20.96 1.19
N TYR A 125 5.66 -21.03 0.06
CA TYR A 125 5.05 -22.26 -0.44
C TYR A 125 6.08 -23.36 -0.71
N LEU A 126 7.18 -23.04 -1.39
CA LEU A 126 8.22 -24.01 -1.75
C LEU A 126 9.00 -24.52 -0.52
N THR A 127 9.18 -23.69 0.51
CA THR A 127 9.84 -24.09 1.76
C THR A 127 9.01 -24.99 2.67
N ARG A 128 7.71 -25.15 2.38
CA ARG A 128 6.86 -26.11 3.10
C ARG A 128 7.28 -27.53 2.72
N GLU A 129 7.58 -28.36 3.72
CA GLU A 129 8.12 -29.71 3.54
C GLU A 129 7.02 -30.74 3.27
N THR A 130 5.81 -30.52 3.79
CA THR A 130 4.70 -31.47 3.70
C THR A 130 3.62 -31.02 2.72
N ASP A 131 2.90 -31.97 2.14
CA ASP A 131 1.76 -31.66 1.27
C ASP A 131 0.62 -31.01 2.06
N GLU A 132 0.41 -31.42 3.31
CA GLU A 132 -0.57 -30.84 4.22
C GLU A 132 -0.31 -29.33 4.44
N SER A 133 0.94 -28.95 4.73
CA SER A 133 1.30 -27.55 4.96
C SER A 133 1.24 -26.70 3.68
N ARG A 134 1.45 -27.30 2.50
CA ARG A 134 1.23 -26.64 1.20
C ARG A 134 -0.25 -26.45 0.89
N VAL A 135 -1.09 -27.44 1.20
CA VAL A 135 -2.54 -27.36 1.04
C VAL A 135 -3.14 -26.30 1.96
N GLU A 136 -2.69 -26.22 3.21
CA GLU A 136 -3.14 -25.17 4.14
C GLU A 136 -2.74 -23.77 3.67
N PHE A 137 -1.49 -23.60 3.22
CA PHE A 137 -0.96 -22.28 2.84
C PHE A 137 -1.48 -21.78 1.48
N TYR A 138 -1.55 -22.64 0.47
CA TYR A 138 -2.05 -22.27 -0.86
C TYR A 138 -2.76 -23.44 -1.57
N PRO A 139 -4.00 -23.75 -1.16
CA PRO A 139 -4.70 -24.96 -1.64
C PRO A 139 -4.89 -24.95 -3.16
N LYS A 140 -5.32 -23.83 -3.73
CA LYS A 140 -5.55 -23.70 -5.18
C LYS A 140 -4.30 -24.01 -6.01
N ARG A 141 -3.14 -23.52 -5.57
CA ARG A 141 -1.86 -23.79 -6.24
C ARG A 141 -1.47 -25.26 -6.14
N PHE A 142 -1.59 -25.86 -4.94
CA PHE A 142 -1.33 -27.28 -4.74
C PHE A 142 -2.15 -28.17 -5.67
N TRP A 143 -3.46 -27.90 -5.76
CA TRP A 143 -4.36 -28.64 -6.65
C TRP A 143 -3.94 -28.50 -8.13
N MET A 144 -3.56 -27.30 -8.57
CA MET A 144 -3.05 -27.07 -9.93
C MET A 144 -1.77 -27.85 -10.23
N GLU A 145 -0.79 -27.83 -9.32
CA GLU A 145 0.49 -28.51 -9.52
C GLU A 145 0.37 -30.05 -9.55
N ARG A 146 -0.47 -30.61 -8.66
CA ARG A 146 -0.62 -32.06 -8.51
C ARG A 146 -1.51 -32.70 -9.57
N PHE A 147 -2.58 -32.03 -9.99
CA PHE A 147 -3.64 -32.67 -10.78
C PHE A 147 -3.85 -32.07 -12.17
N HIS A 148 -3.31 -30.88 -12.48
CA HIS A 148 -3.46 -30.25 -13.79
C HIS A 148 -2.24 -30.37 -14.74
N ARG A 149 -1.19 -31.13 -14.36
CA ARG A 149 -0.02 -31.40 -15.24
C ARG A 149 -0.33 -32.22 -16.52
N GLY A 150 -1.57 -32.65 -16.75
CA GLY A 150 -1.96 -33.57 -17.83
C GLY A 150 -2.46 -32.97 -19.15
N LYS A 151 -2.72 -31.65 -19.26
CA LYS A 151 -3.21 -31.05 -20.53
C LYS A 151 -2.07 -30.40 -21.32
N GLY A 152 -1.08 -31.18 -21.76
CA GLY A 152 0.07 -30.60 -22.48
C GLY A 152 1.10 -31.58 -23.06
N ARG A 153 0.79 -32.86 -23.23
CA ARG A 153 1.56 -33.75 -24.11
C ARG A 153 0.60 -34.46 -25.04
N MET A 154 0.21 -33.78 -26.13
CA MET A 154 -0.18 -34.52 -27.32
C MET A 154 1.10 -35.16 -27.86
N SER A 155 1.14 -36.49 -27.86
CA SER A 155 2.11 -37.26 -28.63
C SER A 155 2.08 -36.78 -30.07
N THR A 156 3.20 -36.23 -30.53
CA THR A 156 3.60 -36.38 -31.93
C THR A 156 4.43 -37.63 -32.02
N LEU A 157 3.79 -38.72 -32.43
CA LEU A 157 4.36 -39.82 -33.22
C LEU A 157 3.23 -40.33 -34.14
#